data_AF-A0A965M681-F1
#
_entry.id   AF-A0A965M681-F1
#
_cell.length_a   1.000
_cell.length_b   1.000
_cell.length_c   1.000
_cell.angle_alpha   90.00
_cell.angle_beta   90.00
_cell.angle_gamma   90.00
#
_symmetry.space_group_name_H-M   'P 1'
#
loop_
_entity.id
_entity.type
_entity.pdbx_description
1 polymer ?
#
loop_
_entity_poly.entity_id
_entity_poly.type
_entity_poly.pdbx_seq_one_letter_code
_entity_poly.pdbx_strand_id
1 'polypeptide(L)' 'MSAKPLEKLNAQPSDAVDLSLRPARLADFTGQPKLKDRLGILLDSARARSQPLDHLL' A
#
# COMPACT_ATOMS: atom_id res chain seq x y z
N MET A 1 -22.85 8.66 7.28
CA MET A 1 -22.24 8.75 8.62
C MET A 1 -21.43 7.48 8.81
N SER A 2 -20.09 7.41 8.82
CA SER A 2 -19.06 8.37 9.24
C SER A 2 -17.77 8.03 8.47
N ALA A 3 -17.18 9.01 7.79
CA ALA A 3 -15.93 8.82 7.05
C ALA A 3 -14.73 8.87 8.01
N LYS A 4 -14.02 7.74 8.08
CA LYS A 4 -12.62 7.46 8.45
C LYS A 4 -11.87 8.47 9.35
N PRO A 5 -11.59 8.12 10.62
CA PRO A 5 -10.74 8.91 11.51
C PRO A 5 -9.23 8.56 11.44
N LEU A 6 -8.73 7.98 10.34
CA LEU A 6 -7.35 7.48 10.25
C LEU A 6 -6.36 8.40 9.53
N GLU A 7 -6.82 9.47 8.85
CA GLU A 7 -5.95 10.37 8.08
C GLU A 7 -5.05 11.28 8.93
N LYS A 8 -5.32 11.41 10.23
CA LYS A 8 -4.67 12.42 11.07
C LYS A 8 -3.44 11.93 11.84
N LEU A 9 -3.02 10.67 11.70
CA LEU A 9 -1.93 10.17 12.53
C LEU A 9 -0.51 10.54 12.06
N ASN A 10 -0.31 10.91 10.79
CA ASN A 10 1.04 11.17 10.27
C ASN A 10 1.24 12.49 9.52
N ALA A 11 0.20 13.30 9.31
CA ALA A 11 0.25 14.50 8.47
C ALA A 11 1.25 15.56 8.99
N GLN A 12 2.49 15.53 8.50
CA GLN A 12 3.47 16.61 8.59
C GLN A 12 3.43 17.46 7.30
N PRO A 13 3.79 18.75 7.34
CA PRO A 13 3.80 19.61 6.15
C PRO A 13 4.71 19.11 5.00
N SER A 14 5.66 18.22 5.28
CA SER A 14 6.47 17.49 4.29
C SER A 14 5.69 16.45 3.47
N ASP A 15 4.54 16.00 3.97
CA ASP A 15 3.84 14.83 3.42
C ASP A 15 3.22 15.12 2.06
N ALA A 16 2.84 16.36 1.76
CA ALA A 16 2.31 16.72 0.45
C ALA A 16 3.35 16.50 -0.67
N VAL A 17 4.63 16.77 -0.38
CA VAL A 17 5.74 16.52 -1.32
C VAL A 17 6.06 15.02 -1.35
N ASP A 18 6.10 14.38 -0.19
CA ASP A 18 6.38 12.94 -0.10
C ASP A 18 5.31 12.06 -0.78
N LEU A 19 4.03 12.46 -0.73
CA LEU A 19 2.93 11.81 -1.47
C LEU A 19 3.13 11.84 -2.98
N SER A 20 3.80 12.86 -3.52
CA SER A 20 4.11 12.94 -4.95
C SER A 20 5.24 11.99 -5.36
N LEU A 21 6.10 11.60 -4.40
CA LEU A 21 7.25 10.73 -4.62
C LEU A 21 6.91 9.26 -4.37
N ARG A 22 5.88 8.96 -3.59
CA ARG A 22 5.42 7.60 -3.32
C ARG A 22 4.59 7.08 -4.50
N PRO A 23 5.00 5.97 -5.14
CA PRO A 23 4.25 5.40 -6.25
C PRO A 23 2.85 4.97 -5.81
N ALA A 24 1.82 5.35 -6.58
CA ALA A 24 0.44 5.03 -6.26
C ALA A 24 0.08 3.55 -6.52
N ARG A 25 0.84 2.89 -7.41
CA ARG A 25 0.64 1.47 -7.75
C ARG A 25 1.93 0.70 -7.47
N LEU A 26 1.77 -0.56 -7.09
CA LEU A 26 2.91 -1.47 -6.92
C LEU A 26 3.73 -1.62 -8.22
N ALA A 27 3.08 -1.52 -9.38
CA ALA A 27 3.75 -1.57 -10.69
C ALA A 27 4.70 -0.39 -10.92
N ASP A 28 4.36 0.79 -10.38
CA ASP A 28 5.12 2.03 -10.51
C ASP A 28 6.30 2.09 -9.53
N PHE A 29 6.42 1.09 -8.63
CA PHE A 29 7.53 1.00 -7.69
C PHE A 29 8.80 0.52 -8.39
N THR A 30 9.81 1.39 -8.43
CA THR A 30 11.08 1.11 -9.10
C THR A 30 11.97 0.19 -8.25
N GLY A 31 12.52 -0.85 -8.88
CA GLY A 31 13.39 -1.83 -8.22
C GLY A 31 12.63 -2.98 -7.53
N GLN A 32 13.37 -3.79 -6.78
CA GLN A 32 12.88 -4.92 -5.98
C GLN A 32 11.91 -5.89 -6.73
N PRO A 33 12.27 -6.40 -7.93
CA PRO A 33 11.36 -7.22 -8.75
C PRO A 33 10.82 -8.45 -8.01
N LYS A 34 11.69 -9.20 -7.33
CA LYS A 34 11.30 -10.38 -6.54
C LYS A 34 10.28 -10.07 -5.44
N LEU A 35 10.39 -8.90 -4.81
CA LEU A 35 9.45 -8.48 -3.78
C LEU A 35 8.09 -8.13 -4.39
N LYS A 36 8.09 -7.39 -5.51
CA LYS A 36 6.86 -7.04 -6.22
C LYS A 36 6.09 -8.27 -6.68
N ASP A 37 6.79 -9.28 -7.20
CA ASP A 37 6.17 -10.55 -7.61
C ASP A 37 5.52 -11.27 -6.42
N ARG A 38 6.25 -11.39 -5.31
CA ARG A 38 5.74 -12.02 -4.09
C ARG A 38 4.51 -11.27 -3.54
N LEU A 39 4.58 -9.94 -3.50
CA LEU A 39 3.45 -9.11 -3.06
C LEU A 39 2.25 -9.25 -4.00
N GLY A 40 2.47 -9.34 -5.32
CA GLY A 40 1.41 -9.60 -6.29
C GLY A 40 0.66 -10.89 -5.98
N ILE A 41 1.38 -12.00 -5.81
CA ILE A 41 0.80 -13.31 -5.48
C ILE A 41 -0.01 -13.26 -4.17
N LEU A 42 0.53 -12.59 -3.15
CA LEU A 42 -0.15 -12.44 -1.86
C LEU A 42 -1.46 -11.66 -2.02
N LEU A 43 -1.40 -10.50 -2.67
CA LEU A 43 -2.56 -9.65 -2.88
C LEU A 43 -3.64 -10.34 -3.72
N ASP A 44 -3.25 -11.11 -4.73
CA ASP A 44 -4.18 -11.84 -5.59
C ASP A 44 -4.83 -13.00 -4.83
N SER A 45 -4.07 -13.71 -4.00
CA SER A 45 -4.60 -14.76 -3.12
C SER A 45 -5.62 -14.21 -2.12
N ALA A 46 -5.34 -13.04 -1.52
CA ALA A 46 -6.23 -12.37 -0.59
C ALA A 46 -7.51 -11.86 -1.27
N ARG A 47 -7.37 -11.26 -2.47
CA ARG A 47 -8.52 -10.88 -3.30
C ARG A 47 -9.40 -12.07 -3.65
N ALA A 48 -8.80 -13.18 -4.08
CA ALA A 48 -9.53 -14.40 -4.43
C ALA A 48 -10.35 -14.96 -3.25
N ARG A 49 -9.84 -14.82 -2.02
CA ARG A 49 -10.54 -15.27 -0.80
C ARG A 49 -11.47 -14.21 -0.20
N SER A 50 -11.47 -12.98 -0.72
CA SER A 50 -12.14 -11.83 -0.12
C SER A 50 -11.78 -11.65 1.37
N GLN A 51 -10.52 -11.94 1.72
CA GLN A 51 -10.00 -11.85 3.09
C GLN A 51 -8.80 -10.90 3.12
N PRO A 52 -8.60 -10.16 4.22
CA PRO A 52 -7.41 -9.33 4.39
C PRO A 52 -6.13 -10.20 4.42
N LEU A 53 -4.99 -9.60 4.07
CA LEU A 53 -3.69 -10.24 4.28
C LEU A 53 -3.43 -10.34 5.78
N ASP A 54 -3.04 -11.51 6.28
CA ASP A 54 -2.82 -11.72 7.71
C ASP A 54 -1.68 -10.83 8.24
N HIS A 55 -0.46 -11.04 7.73
CA HIS A 55 0.74 -10.30 8.15
C HIS A 55 1.74 -10.13 7.01
N LEU A 56 2.35 -8.95 6.93
CA LEU A 56 3.52 -8.66 6.11
C LEU A 56 4.72 -8.51 7.06
N LEU A 57 5.80 -9.25 6.78
CA LEU A 57 7.09 -9.21 7.49
C LEU A 57 8.09 -8.34 6.74
#